data_AF-A0A1G2S782-F1
#
_entry.id   AF-A0A1G2S782-F1
#
_cell.length_a   1.000
_cell.length_b   1.000
_cell.length_c   1.000
_cell.angle_alpha   90.00
_cell.angle_beta   90.00
_cell.angle_gamma   90.00
#
_symmetry.space_group_name_H-M   'P 1'
#
loop_
_entity.id
_entity.type
_entity.pdbx_description
1 polymer ?
#
loop_
_entity_poly.entity_id
_entity_poly.type
_entity_poly.pdbx_seq_one_letter_code
_entity_poly.pdbx_strand_id
1 'polypeptide(L)'
;MPSPKTKNKTEKRLETLAVKTRAQKQAFLEQLPKYPIVQVACEKSGVGRSTYYAWRKDDKEFAKEADKAISSGELFINDMAESRLIQNIQNGNNTAIIFWLKNHHGGYNDRIVHEHEHSLELVDEDRKAIVKALMNIGLGNVLVNNGIDPEQWHEKQRLEKEEHMRRVNGVIGSAPEKADTIFKIPSRPSPPAVEMPNTPPKKRPVKKGINLKEYFSDVAVKKCLGSK
;
A
#
# COMPACT_ATOMS: atom_id res chain seq x y z
N MET A 1 1.45 17.80 58.16
CA MET A 1 0.60 18.06 56.97
C MET A 1 1.39 18.98 56.05
N PRO A 2 1.87 18.51 54.88
CA PRO A 2 2.57 19.40 53.96
C PRO A 2 1.58 20.42 53.39
N SER A 3 1.84 21.70 53.67
CA SER A 3 1.05 22.85 53.20
C SER A 3 0.89 22.85 51.67
N PRO A 4 -0.27 23.29 51.13
CA PRO A 4 -0.48 23.34 49.69
C PRO A 4 0.49 24.36 49.07
N LYS A 5 1.45 23.87 48.30
CA LYS A 5 2.44 24.70 47.59
C LYS A 5 1.70 25.68 46.67
N THR A 6 1.92 26.97 46.86
CA THR A 6 1.36 28.04 46.04
C THR A 6 1.92 27.95 44.61
N LYS A 7 1.06 27.58 43.65
CA LYS A 7 1.44 27.41 42.24
C LYS A 7 2.04 28.69 41.64
N ASN A 8 3.12 28.54 40.88
CA ASN A 8 3.84 29.64 40.26
C ASN A 8 3.05 30.24 39.07
N LYS A 9 3.34 31.48 38.68
CA LYS A 9 2.57 32.24 37.65
C LYS A 9 2.47 31.49 36.31
N THR A 10 3.52 30.76 35.94
CA THR A 10 3.60 29.95 34.71
C THR A 10 2.68 28.74 34.75
N GLU A 11 2.62 28.03 35.87
CA GLU A 11 1.76 26.85 36.06
C GLU A 11 0.28 27.23 35.97
N LYS A 12 -0.10 28.37 36.57
CA LYS A 12 -1.47 28.91 36.47
C LYS A 12 -1.88 29.18 35.02
N ARG A 13 -0.99 29.75 34.20
CA ARG A 13 -1.24 30.02 32.77
C ARG A 13 -1.44 28.73 31.96
N LEU A 14 -0.59 27.72 32.19
CA LEU A 14 -0.69 26.42 31.52
C LEU A 14 -2.02 25.72 31.85
N GLU A 15 -2.45 25.78 33.11
CA GLU A 15 -3.72 25.22 33.55
C GLU A 15 -4.91 25.91 32.88
N THR A 16 -4.92 27.25 32.79
CA THR A 16 -5.96 27.99 32.05
C THR A 16 -5.98 27.64 30.56
N LEU A 17 -4.80 27.50 29.94
CA LEU A 17 -4.70 27.14 28.53
C LEU A 17 -5.24 25.73 28.26
N ALA A 18 -4.91 24.76 29.11
CA ALA A 18 -5.39 23.39 29.01
C ALA A 18 -6.92 23.31 29.11
N VAL A 19 -7.53 24.07 30.02
CA VAL A 19 -9.00 24.16 30.14
C VAL A 19 -9.62 24.73 28.86
N LYS A 20 -9.04 25.82 28.32
CA LYS A 20 -9.51 26.42 27.06
C LYS A 20 -9.40 25.45 25.89
N THR A 21 -8.28 24.74 25.76
CA THR A 21 -8.08 23.75 24.69
C THR A 21 -9.07 22.60 24.79
N ARG A 22 -9.37 22.09 26.00
CA ARG A 22 -10.39 21.05 26.19
C ARG A 22 -11.78 21.53 25.78
N ALA A 23 -12.16 22.74 26.17
CA ALA A 23 -13.45 23.32 25.77
C ALA A 23 -13.56 23.47 24.24
N GLN A 24 -12.48 23.88 23.57
CA GLN A 24 -12.46 23.99 22.11
C GLN A 24 -12.53 22.63 21.41
N LYS A 25 -11.82 21.61 21.92
CA LYS A 25 -11.91 20.23 21.41
C LYS A 25 -13.35 19.71 21.50
N GLN A 26 -13.98 19.90 22.66
CA GLN A 26 -15.36 19.48 22.89
C GLN A 26 -16.34 20.21 21.96
N ALA A 27 -16.25 21.54 21.88
CA ALA A 27 -17.09 22.34 20.98
C ALA A 27 -16.92 21.91 19.51
N PHE A 28 -15.70 21.58 19.09
CA PHE A 28 -15.44 21.08 17.73
C PHE A 28 -16.07 19.69 17.49
N LEU A 29 -15.93 18.76 18.44
CA LEU A 29 -16.55 17.43 18.36
C LEU A 29 -18.09 17.48 18.33
N GLU A 30 -18.70 18.50 18.93
CA GLU A 30 -20.15 18.71 18.87
C GLU A 30 -20.64 19.24 17.52
N GLN A 31 -19.79 19.93 16.76
CA GLN A 31 -20.15 20.45 15.43
C GLN A 31 -19.98 19.42 14.32
N LEU A 32 -19.00 18.51 14.43
CA LEU A 32 -18.70 17.52 13.40
C LEU A 32 -19.90 16.62 13.00
N PRO A 33 -20.75 16.13 13.91
CA PRO A 33 -21.92 15.34 13.56
C PRO A 33 -22.97 16.12 12.76
N LYS A 34 -22.98 17.46 12.85
CA LYS A 34 -23.89 18.33 12.08
C LYS A 34 -23.27 18.75 10.75
N TYR A 35 -21.95 18.95 10.75
CA TYR A 35 -21.17 19.43 9.62
C TYR A 35 -19.93 18.53 9.47
N PRO A 36 -20.00 17.43 8.69
CA PRO A 36 -18.85 16.53 8.46
C PRO A 36 -17.76 17.14 7.56
N ILE A 37 -17.71 18.48 7.48
CA ILE A 37 -16.73 19.24 6.73
C ILE A 37 -15.84 19.96 7.74
N VAL A 38 -14.58 19.53 7.84
CA VAL A 38 -13.60 20.03 8.83
C VAL A 38 -13.48 21.56 8.78
N GLN A 39 -13.48 22.16 7.58
CA GLN A 39 -13.40 23.61 7.41
C GLN A 39 -14.57 24.33 8.11
N VAL A 40 -15.81 23.86 7.89
CA VAL A 40 -17.01 24.47 8.46
C VAL A 40 -17.06 24.25 9.96
N ALA A 41 -16.72 23.04 10.43
CA ALA A 41 -16.64 22.75 11.87
C ALA A 41 -15.60 23.63 12.57
N CYS A 42 -14.44 23.85 11.94
CA CYS A 42 -13.38 24.74 12.41
C CYS A 42 -13.86 26.19 12.55
N GLU A 43 -14.57 26.71 11.54
CA GLU A 43 -15.13 28.06 11.55
C GLU A 43 -16.17 28.21 12.67
N LYS A 44 -17.06 27.22 12.84
CA LYS A 44 -18.11 27.24 13.86
C LYS A 44 -17.58 27.09 15.28
N SER A 45 -16.50 26.33 15.48
CA SER A 45 -15.87 26.14 16.80
C SER A 45 -14.80 27.20 17.12
N GLY A 46 -14.47 28.09 16.18
CA GLY A 46 -13.41 29.09 16.33
C GLY A 46 -12.01 28.48 16.45
N VAL A 47 -11.77 27.35 15.78
CA VAL A 47 -10.49 26.62 15.80
C VAL A 47 -9.87 26.62 14.40
N GLY A 48 -8.58 26.93 14.29
CA GLY A 48 -7.87 26.82 13.01
C GLY A 48 -7.65 25.37 12.57
N ARG A 49 -7.66 25.12 11.25
CA ARG A 49 -7.39 23.78 10.69
C ARG A 49 -6.06 23.18 11.15
N SER A 50 -5.01 23.99 11.24
CA SER A 50 -3.68 23.55 11.73
C SER A 50 -3.76 22.99 13.14
N THR A 51 -4.51 23.65 14.02
CA THR A 51 -4.74 23.23 15.40
C THR A 51 -5.49 21.90 15.47
N TYR A 52 -6.52 21.72 14.63
CA TYR A 52 -7.23 20.43 14.53
C TYR A 52 -6.28 19.28 14.14
N TYR A 53 -5.47 19.47 13.10
CA TYR A 53 -4.52 18.43 12.68
C TYR A 53 -3.43 18.16 13.72
N ALA A 54 -2.98 19.19 14.45
CA ALA A 54 -2.07 19.02 15.56
C ALA A 54 -2.71 18.16 16.67
N TRP A 55 -3.95 18.47 17.07
CA TRP A 55 -4.67 17.66 18.06
C TRP A 55 -4.85 16.22 17.60
N ARG A 56 -5.15 15.99 16.32
CA ARG A 56 -5.31 14.65 15.76
C ARG A 56 -4.00 13.85 15.78
N LYS A 57 -2.86 14.53 15.68
CA LYS A 57 -1.52 13.91 15.77
C LYS A 57 -1.11 13.62 17.21
N ASP A 58 -1.36 14.57 18.11
CA ASP A 58 -0.90 14.52 19.50
C ASP A 58 -1.83 13.69 20.40
N ASP A 59 -3.12 13.62 20.06
CA ASP A 59 -4.17 12.98 20.86
C ASP A 59 -4.94 11.94 20.02
N LYS A 60 -4.61 10.67 20.25
CA LYS A 60 -5.22 9.53 19.53
C LYS A 60 -6.67 9.27 19.93
N GLU A 61 -7.08 9.66 21.13
CA GLU A 61 -8.47 9.49 21.58
C GLU A 61 -9.37 10.50 20.86
N PHE A 62 -8.94 11.77 20.84
CA PHE A 62 -9.60 12.81 20.05
C PHE A 62 -9.72 12.44 18.58
N ALA A 63 -8.66 11.86 17.99
CA ALA A 63 -8.71 11.42 16.59
C ALA A 63 -9.82 10.38 16.34
N LYS A 64 -9.96 9.38 17.22
CA LYS A 64 -11.01 8.36 17.11
C LYS A 64 -12.41 8.96 17.29
N GLU A 65 -12.57 9.88 18.23
CA GLU A 65 -13.85 10.56 18.46
C GLU A 65 -14.22 11.44 17.27
N ALA A 66 -13.26 12.17 16.70
CA ALA A 66 -13.47 12.97 15.51
C ALA A 66 -13.87 12.10 14.31
N ASP A 67 -13.21 10.95 14.11
CA ASP A 67 -13.55 10.02 13.03
C ASP A 67 -14.98 9.45 13.20
N LYS A 68 -15.35 9.06 14.42
CA LYS A 68 -16.73 8.64 14.73
C LYS A 68 -17.75 9.76 14.47
N ALA A 69 -17.43 10.98 14.87
CA ALA A 69 -18.30 12.13 14.67
C ALA A 69 -18.50 12.46 13.19
N ILE A 70 -17.44 12.36 12.38
CA ILE A 70 -17.49 12.51 10.92
C ILE A 70 -18.40 11.45 10.31
N SER A 71 -18.20 10.16 10.64
CA SER A 71 -19.04 9.09 10.09
C SER A 71 -20.51 9.25 10.48
N SER A 72 -20.80 9.68 11.71
CA SER A 72 -22.16 10.01 12.12
C SER A 72 -22.73 11.19 11.33
N GLY A 73 -21.91 12.20 11.05
CA GLY A 73 -22.33 13.36 10.25
C GLY A 73 -22.58 13.02 8.78
N GLU A 74 -21.78 12.13 8.20
CA GLU A 74 -21.99 11.61 6.83
C GLU A 74 -23.36 10.92 6.71
N LEU A 75 -23.73 10.07 7.67
CA LEU A 75 -25.05 9.43 7.71
C LEU A 75 -26.17 10.47 7.78
N PHE A 76 -26.05 11.49 8.63
CA PHE A 76 -27.03 12.57 8.73
C PHE A 76 -27.20 13.34 7.41
N ILE A 77 -26.10 13.64 6.72
CA ILE A 77 -26.14 14.33 5.42
C ILE A 77 -26.75 13.42 4.35
N ASN A 78 -26.52 12.11 4.40
CA ASN A 78 -27.16 11.14 3.50
C ASN A 78 -28.68 11.15 3.68
N ASP A 79 -29.19 11.05 4.91
CA ASP A 79 -30.63 11.11 5.19
C ASP A 79 -31.26 12.41 4.68
N MET A 80 -30.55 13.53 4.85
CA MET A 80 -30.97 14.83 4.33
C MET A 80 -30.96 14.86 2.80
N ALA A 81 -29.94 14.30 2.16
CA ALA A 81 -29.84 14.22 0.72
C ALA A 81 -30.96 13.35 0.12
N GLU A 82 -31.28 12.22 0.74
CA GLU A 82 -32.41 11.37 0.37
C GLU A 82 -33.74 12.13 0.48
N SER A 83 -33.95 12.86 1.57
CA SER A 83 -35.14 13.69 1.76
C SER A 83 -35.27 14.76 0.65
N ARG A 84 -34.16 15.41 0.29
CA ARG A 84 -34.12 16.39 -0.81
C ARG A 84 -34.34 15.73 -2.17
N LEU A 85 -33.82 14.53 -2.39
CA LEU A 85 -34.04 13.77 -3.61
C LEU A 85 -35.52 13.45 -3.81
N ILE A 86 -36.21 13.00 -2.75
CA ILE A 86 -37.65 12.72 -2.79
C ILE A 86 -38.45 13.99 -3.11
N GLN A 87 -38.12 15.13 -2.48
CA GLN A 87 -38.75 16.42 -2.79
C GLN A 87 -38.55 16.81 -4.25
N ASN A 88 -37.35 16.61 -4.80
CA ASN A 88 -37.06 16.92 -6.20
C ASN A 88 -37.85 16.01 -7.16
N ILE A 89 -38.05 14.74 -6.80
CA ILE A 89 -38.90 13.81 -7.55
C ILE A 89 -40.36 14.28 -7.53
N GLN A 90 -40.88 14.68 -6.37
CA GLN A 90 -42.25 15.22 -6.23
C GLN A 90 -42.45 16.49 -7.05
N ASN A 91 -41.43 17.35 -7.12
CA ASN A 91 -41.45 18.59 -7.90
C ASN A 91 -41.25 18.36 -9.42
N GLY A 92 -41.09 17.12 -9.88
CA GLY A 92 -40.94 16.80 -11.30
C GLY A 92 -39.55 17.04 -11.88
N ASN A 93 -38.49 17.05 -11.06
CA ASN A 93 -37.12 17.16 -11.58
C ASN A 93 -36.70 15.85 -12.26
N ASN A 94 -36.66 15.86 -13.59
CA ASN A 94 -36.31 14.69 -14.41
C ASN A 94 -34.94 14.08 -14.05
N THR A 95 -33.94 14.91 -13.72
CA THR A 95 -32.60 14.41 -13.36
C THR A 95 -32.64 13.57 -12.08
N ALA A 96 -33.41 13.99 -11.08
CA ALA A 96 -33.60 13.26 -9.84
C ALA A 96 -34.34 11.93 -10.06
N ILE A 97 -35.37 11.94 -10.92
CA ILE A 97 -36.14 10.74 -11.30
C ILE A 97 -35.24 9.73 -12.02
N ILE A 98 -34.49 10.18 -13.03
CA ILE A 98 -33.54 9.35 -13.77
C ILE A 98 -32.52 8.76 -12.81
N PHE A 99 -31.91 9.59 -11.96
CA PHE A 99 -30.93 9.12 -10.97
C PHE A 99 -31.51 8.04 -10.06
N TRP A 100 -32.72 8.22 -9.53
CA TRP A 100 -33.37 7.23 -8.68
C TRP A 100 -33.59 5.90 -9.41
N LEU A 101 -34.17 5.95 -10.61
CA LEU A 101 -34.45 4.76 -11.43
C LEU A 101 -33.17 4.01 -11.83
N LYS A 102 -32.11 4.74 -12.20
CA LYS A 102 -30.81 4.15 -12.57
C LYS A 102 -30.14 3.39 -11.43
N ASN A 103 -30.43 3.70 -10.16
CA ASN A 103 -29.79 3.05 -9.01
C ASN A 103 -30.67 1.98 -8.36
N HIS A 104 -32.00 2.10 -8.45
CA HIS A 104 -32.94 1.21 -7.75
C HIS A 104 -33.61 0.20 -8.67
N HIS A 105 -33.60 0.41 -9.99
CA HIS A 105 -34.27 -0.47 -10.94
C HIS A 105 -33.27 -1.00 -11.97
N GLY A 106 -32.92 -2.28 -11.85
CA GLY A 106 -31.88 -2.93 -12.67
C GLY A 106 -32.07 -2.81 -14.19
N GLY A 107 -33.31 -2.61 -14.66
CA GLY A 107 -33.60 -2.36 -16.08
C GLY A 107 -33.09 -1.03 -16.63
N TYR A 108 -32.79 -0.05 -15.77
CA TYR A 108 -32.24 1.27 -16.16
C TYR A 108 -30.75 1.40 -15.85
N ASN A 109 -30.10 0.33 -15.38
CA ASN A 109 -28.66 0.32 -15.15
C ASN A 109 -27.93 0.41 -16.50
N ASP A 110 -26.84 1.17 -16.55
CA ASP A 110 -26.02 1.23 -17.76
C ASP A 110 -25.39 -0.14 -18.03
N ARG A 111 -25.72 -0.74 -19.18
CA ARG A 111 -25.07 -1.95 -19.65
C ARG A 111 -23.74 -1.57 -20.30
N ILE A 112 -22.65 -1.71 -19.54
CA ILE A 112 -21.30 -1.53 -20.09
C ILE A 112 -20.87 -2.86 -20.74
N VAL A 113 -20.72 -2.85 -22.06
CA VAL A 113 -20.12 -3.98 -22.80
C VAL A 113 -18.62 -3.70 -22.88
N HIS A 114 -17.82 -4.53 -22.23
CA HIS A 114 -16.36 -4.46 -22.33
C HIS A 114 -15.90 -5.37 -23.46
N GLU A 115 -15.43 -4.78 -24.56
CA GLU A 115 -14.73 -5.51 -25.61
C GLU A 115 -13.23 -5.50 -25.27
N HIS A 116 -12.69 -6.67 -24.96
CA HIS A 116 -11.27 -6.82 -24.64
C HIS A 116 -10.56 -7.45 -25.84
N GLU A 117 -9.85 -6.60 -26.60
CA GLU A 117 -8.91 -7.06 -27.61
C GLU A 117 -7.57 -7.36 -26.92
N HIS A 118 -7.34 -8.63 -26.59
CA HIS A 118 -6.04 -9.07 -26.07
C HIS A 118 -5.10 -9.34 -27.25
N SER A 119 -4.45 -8.29 -27.75
CA SER A 119 -3.26 -8.46 -28.58
C SER A 119 -2.09 -8.86 -27.68
N LEU A 120 -1.89 -10.15 -27.49
CA LEU A 120 -0.69 -10.68 -26.85
C LEU A 120 0.47 -10.60 -27.85
N GLU A 121 1.04 -9.41 -28.00
CA GLU A 121 2.38 -9.29 -28.56
C GLU A 121 3.36 -9.86 -27.53
N LEU A 122 3.69 -11.13 -27.68
CA LEU A 122 4.72 -11.77 -26.86
C LEU A 122 6.04 -11.00 -27.07
N VAL A 123 6.58 -10.42 -26.00
CA VAL A 123 7.94 -9.87 -26.00
C VAL A 123 8.90 -11.01 -26.35
N ASP A 124 9.92 -10.76 -27.17
CA ASP A 124 10.81 -11.80 -27.69
C ASP A 124 11.51 -12.62 -26.59
N GLU A 125 11.72 -12.03 -25.42
CA GLU A 125 12.27 -12.70 -24.24
C GLU A 125 11.31 -13.76 -23.67
N ASP A 126 10.01 -13.45 -23.61
CA ASP A 126 8.98 -14.37 -23.13
C ASP A 126 8.81 -15.54 -24.09
N ARG A 127 8.94 -15.30 -25.41
CA ARG A 127 8.94 -16.38 -26.42
C ARG A 127 10.10 -17.33 -26.19
N LYS A 128 11.32 -16.81 -25.97
CA LYS A 128 12.51 -17.64 -25.70
C LYS A 128 12.33 -18.48 -24.44
N ALA A 129 11.75 -17.91 -23.39
CA ALA A 129 11.50 -18.63 -22.13
C ALA A 129 10.48 -19.77 -22.32
N ILE A 130 9.40 -19.52 -23.05
CA ILE A 130 8.35 -20.51 -23.35
C ILE A 130 8.92 -21.65 -24.23
N VAL A 131 9.67 -21.31 -25.28
CA VAL A 131 10.32 -22.30 -26.16
C VAL A 131 11.28 -23.18 -25.36
N LYS A 132 12.12 -22.58 -24.51
CA LYS A 132 13.05 -23.31 -23.65
C LYS A 132 12.34 -24.22 -22.66
N ALA A 133 11.23 -23.77 -22.06
CA ALA A 133 10.43 -24.58 -21.16
C ALA A 133 9.79 -25.77 -21.88
N LEU A 134 9.22 -25.56 -23.07
CA LEU A 134 8.62 -26.63 -23.89
C LEU A 134 9.65 -27.69 -24.31
N MET A 135 10.87 -27.27 -24.66
CA MET A 135 11.98 -28.18 -24.97
C MET A 135 12.37 -29.02 -23.74
N ASN A 136 12.53 -28.39 -22.58
CA ASN A 136 12.92 -29.09 -21.34
C ASN A 136 11.88 -30.11 -20.87
N ILE A 137 10.61 -29.89 -21.18
CA ILE A 137 9.50 -30.80 -20.85
C ILE A 137 9.34 -31.92 -21.90
N GLY A 138 10.10 -31.89 -23.00
CA GLY A 138 10.06 -32.89 -24.07
C GLY A 138 8.93 -32.69 -25.09
N LEU A 139 8.30 -31.51 -25.11
CA LEU A 139 7.23 -31.14 -26.04
C LEU A 139 7.78 -30.47 -27.31
N GLY A 140 8.91 -30.96 -27.83
CA GLY A 140 9.54 -30.43 -29.04
C GLY A 140 8.63 -30.46 -30.28
N ASN A 141 7.74 -31.45 -30.36
CA ASN A 141 6.79 -31.60 -31.48
C ASN A 141 5.83 -30.40 -31.59
N VAL A 142 5.50 -29.75 -30.47
CA VAL A 142 4.65 -28.55 -30.44
C VAL A 142 5.36 -27.36 -31.08
N LEU A 143 6.68 -27.29 -30.99
CA LEU A 143 7.49 -26.24 -31.62
C LEU A 143 7.58 -26.42 -33.14
N VAL A 144 7.79 -27.67 -33.57
CA VAL A 144 7.85 -28.04 -35.00
C VAL A 144 6.54 -27.74 -35.71
N ASN A 145 5.40 -28.06 -35.08
CA ASN A 145 4.07 -27.74 -35.63
C ASN A 145 3.80 -26.23 -35.77
N ASN A 146 4.53 -25.41 -35.02
CA ASN A 146 4.47 -23.95 -35.09
C ASN A 146 5.63 -23.33 -35.90
N GLY A 147 6.34 -24.13 -36.70
CA GLY A 147 7.42 -23.68 -37.59
C GLY A 147 8.73 -23.32 -36.90
N ILE A 148 8.91 -23.67 -35.62
CA ILE A 148 10.14 -23.45 -34.87
C ILE A 148 10.91 -24.76 -34.82
N ASP A 149 11.95 -24.86 -35.66
CA ASP A 149 12.85 -26.01 -35.69
C ASP A 149 13.81 -25.99 -34.48
N PRO A 150 13.77 -27.01 -33.59
CA PRO A 150 14.63 -27.09 -32.41
C PRO A 150 16.13 -27.03 -32.72
N GLU A 151 16.60 -27.63 -33.82
CA GLU A 151 18.03 -27.66 -34.14
C GLU A 151 18.54 -26.27 -34.52
N GLN A 152 17.78 -25.54 -35.35
CA GLN A 152 18.10 -24.17 -35.76
C GLN A 152 18.12 -23.21 -34.56
N TRP A 153 17.23 -23.43 -33.59
CA TRP A 153 17.20 -22.65 -32.37
C TRP A 153 18.44 -22.88 -31.50
N HIS A 154 18.86 -24.14 -31.33
CA HIS A 154 20.08 -24.46 -30.60
C HIS A 154 21.32 -23.89 -31.27
N GLU A 155 21.41 -23.99 -32.60
CA GLU A 155 22.53 -23.46 -33.38
C GLU A 155 22.61 -21.93 -33.25
N LYS A 156 21.47 -21.23 -33.37
CA LYS A 156 21.41 -19.78 -33.16
C LYS A 156 21.89 -19.37 -31.76
N GLN A 157 21.46 -20.08 -30.72
CA GLN A 157 21.90 -19.81 -29.34
C GLN A 157 23.40 -20.09 -29.13
N ARG A 158 23.94 -21.11 -29.80
CA ARG A 158 25.38 -21.41 -29.77
C ARG A 158 26.20 -20.30 -30.41
N LEU A 159 25.81 -19.85 -31.60
CA LEU A 159 26.46 -18.76 -32.33
C LEU A 159 26.41 -17.44 -31.56
N GLU A 160 25.25 -17.07 -31.01
CA GLU A 160 25.09 -15.86 -30.17
C GLU A 160 26.02 -15.91 -28.94
N LYS A 161 26.12 -17.08 -28.30
CA LYS A 161 27.00 -17.29 -27.15
C LYS A 161 28.48 -17.23 -27.55
N GLU A 162 28.84 -17.79 -28.70
CA GLU A 162 30.21 -17.79 -29.21
C GLU A 162 30.67 -16.39 -29.64
N GLU A 163 29.82 -15.62 -30.30
CA GLU A 163 30.06 -14.21 -30.60
C GLU A 163 30.19 -13.36 -29.34
N HIS A 164 29.33 -13.58 -28.34
CA HIS A 164 29.44 -12.91 -27.04
C HIS A 164 30.77 -13.24 -26.37
N MET A 165 31.17 -14.51 -26.35
CA MET A 165 32.44 -14.94 -25.78
C MET A 165 33.64 -14.37 -26.54
N ARG A 166 33.57 -14.26 -27.88
CA ARG A 166 34.58 -13.54 -28.68
C ARG A 166 34.67 -12.07 -28.30
N ARG A 167 33.53 -11.40 -28.15
CA ARG A 167 33.47 -9.98 -27.76
C ARG A 167 34.10 -9.77 -26.38
N VAL A 168 33.75 -10.62 -25.42
CA VAL A 168 34.29 -10.59 -24.05
C VAL A 168 35.79 -10.86 -24.06
N ASN A 169 36.26 -11.88 -24.79
CA ASN A 169 37.68 -12.17 -24.93
C ASN A 169 38.45 -11.06 -25.65
N GLY A 170 37.84 -10.36 -26.61
CA GLY A 170 38.46 -9.19 -27.26
C GLY A 170 38.65 -8.02 -26.30
N VAL A 171 37.70 -7.80 -25.38
CA VAL A 171 37.83 -6.78 -24.32
C VAL A 171 38.88 -7.19 -23.29
N ILE A 172 38.95 -8.47 -22.92
CA ILE A 172 39.92 -8.99 -21.96
C ILE A 172 41.34 -9.03 -22.55
N GLY A 173 41.51 -9.35 -23.84
CA GLY A 173 42.80 -9.37 -24.54
C GLY A 173 43.40 -8.00 -24.85
N SER A 174 42.64 -6.91 -24.66
CA SER A 174 43.15 -5.53 -24.76
C SER A 174 43.72 -5.00 -23.43
N ALA A 175 43.69 -5.78 -22.35
CA ALA A 175 44.32 -5.40 -21.10
C ALA A 175 45.82 -5.71 -21.17
N PRO A 176 46.75 -4.73 -21.04
CA PRO A 176 48.17 -5.00 -21.10
C PRO A 176 48.59 -5.96 -19.98
N GLU A 177 49.34 -7.00 -20.35
CA GLU A 177 49.99 -7.92 -19.41
C GLU A 177 50.85 -7.09 -18.44
N LYS A 178 50.47 -7.11 -17.15
CA LYS A 178 51.18 -6.36 -16.12
C LYS A 178 52.53 -7.03 -15.89
N ALA A 179 53.60 -6.36 -16.32
CA ALA A 179 54.94 -6.61 -15.81
C ALA A 179 54.94 -6.59 -14.28
N ASP A 180 55.63 -7.56 -13.69
CA ASP A 180 55.77 -7.78 -12.25
C ASP A 180 56.13 -6.50 -11.50
N THR A 181 55.12 -5.82 -10.99
CA THR A 181 55.28 -4.77 -9.98
C THR A 181 54.78 -5.35 -8.68
N ILE A 182 55.72 -5.82 -7.86
CA ILE A 182 55.49 -6.15 -6.46
C ILE A 182 54.91 -4.89 -5.80
N PHE A 183 53.59 -4.86 -5.65
CA PHE A 183 52.91 -3.81 -4.91
C PHE A 183 53.16 -4.07 -3.42
N LYS A 184 54.14 -3.37 -2.85
CA LYS A 184 54.48 -3.47 -1.44
C LYS A 184 53.32 -2.85 -0.64
N ILE A 185 52.43 -3.71 -0.12
CA ILE A 185 51.32 -3.30 0.72
C ILE A 185 51.92 -2.64 1.97
N PRO A 186 51.70 -1.34 2.24
CA PRO A 186 52.16 -0.76 3.47
C PRO A 186 51.42 -1.43 4.63
N SER A 187 52.16 -1.89 5.64
CA SER A 187 51.59 -2.50 6.85
C SER A 187 50.66 -1.50 7.52
N ARG A 188 49.36 -1.80 7.49
CA ARG A 188 48.30 -1.01 8.10
C ARG A 188 48.56 -0.92 9.62
N PRO A 189 48.56 0.27 10.23
CA PRO A 189 48.65 0.36 11.68
C PRO A 189 47.45 -0.37 12.30
N SER A 190 47.73 -1.23 13.27
CA SER A 190 46.74 -1.99 14.00
C SER A 190 45.74 -1.04 14.66
N PRO A 191 44.42 -1.19 14.43
CA PRO A 191 43.43 -0.35 15.07
C PRO A 191 43.44 -0.58 16.59
N PRO A 192 43.19 0.45 17.41
CA PRO A 192 43.13 0.28 18.86
C PRO A 192 42.03 -0.72 19.23
N ALA A 193 42.34 -1.61 20.17
CA ALA A 193 41.46 -2.68 20.62
C ALA A 193 40.17 -2.09 21.18
N VAL A 194 39.09 -2.15 20.39
CA VAL A 194 37.74 -1.97 20.90
C VAL A 194 37.32 -3.31 21.48
N GLU A 195 37.23 -3.38 22.81
CA GLU A 195 36.67 -4.54 23.51
C GLU A 195 35.25 -4.80 22.97
N MET A 196 35.08 -5.95 22.31
CA MET A 196 33.78 -6.35 21.80
C MET A 196 32.87 -6.73 22.98
N PRO A 197 31.65 -6.17 23.09
CA PRO A 197 30.68 -6.73 24.03
C PRO A 197 30.32 -8.15 23.56
N ASN A 198 30.71 -9.15 24.37
CA ASN A 198 30.37 -10.56 24.22
C ASN A 198 28.84 -10.75 24.28
N THR A 199 28.17 -10.56 23.15
CA THR A 199 26.79 -11.02 22.99
C THR A 199 26.67 -11.79 21.68
N PRO A 200 26.27 -13.07 21.72
CA PRO A 200 26.17 -13.87 20.52
C PRO A 200 25.10 -13.30 19.57
N PRO A 201 25.32 -13.39 18.25
CA PRO A 201 24.38 -12.86 17.27
C PRO A 201 23.02 -13.55 17.41
N LYS A 202 21.95 -12.78 17.61
CA LYS A 202 20.57 -13.30 17.67
C LYS A 202 20.25 -13.98 16.33
N LYS A 203 20.10 -15.30 16.33
CA LYS A 203 19.61 -16.07 15.18
C LYS A 203 18.25 -15.52 14.79
N ARG A 204 18.07 -15.16 13.51
CA ARG A 204 16.75 -14.77 12.99
C ARG A 204 15.80 -15.97 13.16
N PRO A 205 14.57 -15.77 13.64
CA PRO A 205 13.63 -16.87 13.77
C PRO A 205 13.34 -17.44 12.38
N VAL A 206 13.54 -18.76 12.24
CA VAL A 206 13.13 -19.51 11.06
C VAL A 206 11.61 -19.45 10.98
N LYS A 207 11.08 -18.83 9.92
CA LYS A 207 9.63 -18.84 9.68
C LYS A 207 9.21 -20.28 9.40
N LYS A 208 8.48 -20.91 10.33
CA LYS A 208 7.82 -22.19 10.08
C LYS A 208 6.82 -21.97 8.94
N GLY A 209 6.98 -22.73 7.85
CA GLY A 209 6.03 -22.75 6.75
C GLY A 209 4.64 -23.12 7.26
N ILE A 210 3.62 -22.48 6.72
CA ILE A 210 2.22 -22.73 7.06
C ILE A 210 1.86 -24.12 6.52
N ASN A 211 1.36 -25.01 7.38
CA ASN A 211 0.89 -26.33 6.95
C ASN A 211 -0.46 -26.16 6.25
N LEU A 212 -0.46 -26.30 4.92
CA LEU A 212 -1.65 -26.12 4.09
C LEU A 212 -2.81 -27.04 4.48
N LYS A 213 -2.55 -28.22 5.07
CA LYS A 213 -3.63 -29.13 5.51
C LYS A 213 -4.42 -28.57 6.69
N GLU A 214 -3.79 -27.88 7.63
CA GLU A 214 -4.46 -27.20 8.76
C GLU A 214 -5.29 -25.99 8.28
N TYR A 215 -4.77 -25.26 7.30
CA TYR A 215 -5.41 -24.06 6.76
C TYR A 215 -6.75 -24.38 6.08
N PHE A 216 -6.84 -25.50 5.36
CA PHE A 216 -8.09 -25.91 4.70
C PHE A 216 -9.12 -26.52 5.67
N SER A 217 -8.70 -27.13 6.79
CA SER A 217 -9.62 -27.59 7.83
C SER A 217 -10.30 -26.41 8.58
N ASP A 218 -9.56 -25.34 8.88
CA ASP A 218 -10.13 -24.17 9.60
C ASP A 218 -11.10 -23.35 8.74
N VAL A 219 -10.88 -23.29 7.42
CA VAL A 219 -11.79 -22.62 6.48
C VAL A 219 -13.10 -23.39 6.32
N ALA A 220 -13.05 -24.73 6.38
CA ALA A 220 -14.24 -25.56 6.34
C ALA A 220 -15.08 -25.42 7.63
N VAL A 221 -14.45 -25.34 8.81
CA VAL A 221 -15.16 -25.16 10.09
C VAL A 221 -15.79 -23.76 10.21
N LYS A 222 -15.13 -22.71 9.70
CA LYS A 222 -15.69 -21.35 9.73
C LYS A 222 -16.89 -21.12 8.81
N LYS A 223 -17.03 -21.90 7.72
CA LYS A 223 -18.22 -21.84 6.87
C LYS A 223 -19.47 -22.45 7.51
N CYS A 224 -19.31 -23.34 8.49
CA CYS A 224 -20.44 -23.99 9.18
C CYS A 224 -20.96 -23.24 10.41
N LEU A 225 -20.21 -22.28 10.97
CA LEU A 225 -20.60 -21.52 12.17
C LEU A 225 -21.18 -20.12 11.89
N GLY A 226 -21.31 -19.73 10.61
CA GLY A 226 -21.91 -18.47 10.18
C GLY A 226 -23.30 -18.59 9.57
N SER A 227 -24.01 -19.70 9.83
CA SER A 227 -25.38 -19.89 9.37
C SER A 227 -26.25 -20.44 10.51
N LYS A 228 -26.61 -19.56 11.43
CA LYS A 228 -27.82 -19.59 12.26
C LYS A 228 -28.05 -18.21 12.85
#